data_AF-W1WTH9-F1
#
_entry.id   AF-W1WTH9-F1
#
_cell.length_a   1.000
_cell.length_b   1.000
_cell.length_c   1.000
_cell.angle_alpha   90.00
_cell.angle_beta   90.00
_cell.angle_gamma   90.00
#
_symmetry.space_group_name_H-M   'P 1'
#
loop_
_entity.id
_entity.type
_entity.pdbx_description
1 polymer ?
#
loop_
_entity_poly.entity_id
_entity_poly.type
_entity_poly.pdbx_seq_one_letter_code
_entity_poly.pdbx_strand_id
1 'polypeptide(L)' 'MSKIRIGIVGYGNLGRGVEASVKLQPDMELVGVFSRRKGLETVSGVPTYTMEDLPN' A
#
# COMPACT_ATOMS: atom_id res chain seq x y z
N MET A 1 -11.48 -10.12 15.86
CA MET A 1 -11.76 -9.89 14.42
C MET A 1 -10.44 -9.60 13.73
N SER A 2 -10.18 -10.22 12.57
CA SER A 2 -9.02 -9.91 11.73
C SER A 2 -9.35 -8.72 10.83
N LYS A 3 -8.40 -7.78 10.69
CA LYS A 3 -8.54 -6.66 9.74
C LYS A 3 -8.44 -7.14 8.29
N ILE A 4 -9.09 -6.42 7.38
CA ILE A 4 -8.95 -6.58 5.92
C ILE A 4 -7.59 -6.01 5.52
N ARG A 5 -6.73 -6.87 4.97
CA ARG A 5 -5.38 -6.51 4.52
C ARG A 5 -5.43 -5.93 3.11
N ILE A 6 -4.94 -4.71 2.95
CA ILE A 6 -4.95 -3.97 1.68
C ILE A 6 -3.52 -3.86 1.16
N GLY A 7 -3.34 -4.12 -0.13
CA GLY A 7 -2.12 -3.79 -0.87
C GLY A 7 -2.42 -2.79 -1.98
N ILE A 8 -1.55 -1.80 -2.18
CA ILE A 8 -1.70 -0.81 -3.25
C ILE A 8 -0.75 -1.16 -4.38
N VAL A 9 -1.26 -1.40 -5.60
CA VAL A 9 -0.45 -1.58 -6.81
C VAL A 9 -0.43 -0.28 -7.60
N GLY A 10 0.74 0.38 -7.62
CA GLY A 10 0.92 1.69 -8.25
C GLY A 10 0.69 2.86 -7.29
N TYR A 11 1.73 3.65 -7.07
CA TYR A 11 1.75 4.70 -6.03
C TYR A 11 1.78 6.12 -6.60
N GLY A 12 0.79 6.44 -7.41
CA GLY A 12 0.57 7.79 -7.96
C GLY A 12 -0.23 8.70 -7.02
N ASN A 13 -0.84 9.76 -7.56
CA ASN A 13 -1.75 10.63 -6.81
C ASN A 13 -2.91 9.84 -6.19
N LEU A 14 -3.51 8.91 -6.93
CA LEU A 14 -4.61 8.08 -6.44
C LEU A 14 -4.15 7.11 -5.33
N GLY A 15 -2.99 6.46 -5.51
CA GLY A 15 -2.44 5.56 -4.50
C GLY A 15 -2.16 6.25 -3.17
N ARG A 16 -1.67 7.50 -3.20
CA ARG A 16 -1.53 8.34 -2.00
C ARG A 16 -2.88 8.66 -1.34
N GLY A 17 -3.91 8.92 -2.14
CA GLY A 17 -5.27 9.09 -1.63
C GLY A 17 -5.79 7.83 -0.93
N VAL A 18 -5.60 6.66 -1.55
CA VAL A 18 -5.98 5.36 -0.96
C VAL A 18 -5.24 5.11 0.36
N GLU A 19 -3.93 5.38 0.42
CA GLU A 19 -3.17 5.26 1.67
C GLU A 19 -3.78 6.08 2.81
N ALA A 20 -4.20 7.32 2.54
CA ALA A 20 -4.87 8.16 3.53
C ALA A 20 -6.24 7.61 3.92
N SER A 21 -7.04 7.15 2.95
CA SER A 21 -8.39 6.62 3.20
C SER A 21 -8.40 5.32 3.99
N VAL A 22 -7.43 4.42 3.76
CA VAL A 22 -7.34 3.15 4.50
C VAL A 22 -7.10 3.38 5.99
N LYS A 23 -6.32 4.40 6.37
CA LYS A 23 -6.09 4.74 7.79
C LYS A 23 -7.36 5.18 8.53
N LEU A 24 -8.37 5.66 7.81
CA LEU A 24 -9.63 6.09 8.38
C LEU A 24 -10.61 4.93 8.62
N GLN A 25 -10.30 3.73 8.13
CA GLN A 25 -11.14 2.56 8.27
C GLN A 25 -10.63 1.63 9.39
N PRO A 26 -11.39 1.45 10.48
CA PRO A 26 -10.94 0.70 11.65
C PRO A 26 -10.79 -0.81 11.38
N ASP A 27 -11.49 -1.33 10.37
CA ASP A 27 -11.50 -2.71 9.94
C ASP A 27 -10.45 -3.02 8.86
N MET A 28 -9.67 -2.04 8.42
CA MET A 28 -8.66 -2.19 7.36
C MET A 28 -7.23 -1.95 7.86
N GLU A 29 -6.27 -2.53 7.14
CA GLU A 29 -4.84 -2.32 7.35
C GLU A 29 -4.10 -2.33 6.01
N LEU A 30 -3.34 -1.26 5.73
CA LEU A 30 -2.45 -1.21 4.58
C LEU A 30 -1.15 -1.97 4.92
N VAL A 31 -0.86 -3.04 4.19
CA VAL A 31 0.28 -3.92 4.48
C VAL A 31 1.46 -3.74 3.53
N GLY A 32 1.25 -3.03 2.42
CA GLY A 32 2.32 -2.78 1.46
C GLY A 32 1.89 -2.01 0.23
N VAL A 33 2.89 -1.42 -0.43
CA VAL A 33 2.74 -0.73 -1.72
C VAL A 33 3.67 -1.37 -2.74
N PHE A 34 3.11 -1.84 -3.84
CA PHE A 34 3.83 -2.45 -4.95
C PHE A 34 4.00 -1.44 -6.08
N SER A 35 5.21 -1.29 -6.60
CA SER A 35 5.45 -0.39 -7.71
C SER A 35 6.64 -0.82 -8.57
N ARG A 36 6.58 -0.45 -9.85
CA ARG A 36 7.71 -0.52 -10.77
C ARG A 36 8.83 0.47 -10.42
N ARG A 37 8.52 1.55 -9.69
CA ARG A 37 9.51 2.53 -9.26
C ARG A 37 10.23 2.03 -8.01
N LYS A 38 11.56 2.07 -8.02
CA LYS A 38 12.40 1.78 -6.85
C LYS A 38 12.51 3.00 -5.95
N GLY A 39 12.75 2.78 -4.65
CA GLY A 39 13.00 3.85 -3.68
C GLY A 39 11.79 4.73 -3.38
N LEU A 40 10.58 4.16 -3.38
CA LEU A 40 9.39 4.91 -3.00
C LEU A 40 9.30 5.04 -1.48
N GLU A 41 8.98 6.26 -1.05
CA GLU A 41 8.63 6.56 0.33
C GLU A 41 7.11 6.73 0.47
N THR A 42 6.52 5.97 1.39
CA THR A 42 5.11 6.03 1.74
C THR A 42 4.92 6.98 2.92
N VAL A 43 3.77 7.66 3.00
CA VAL A 43 3.54 8.62 4.10
C VAL A 43 3.33 7.87 5.43
N SER A 44 2.80 6.65 5.35
CA SER A 44 2.60 5.76 6.50
C SER A 44 3.83 4.98 6.93
N GLY A 45 4.90 4.96 6.13
CA GLY A 45 6.06 4.09 6.37
C GLY A 45 5.78 2.61 6.12
N VAL A 46 4.65 2.26 5.51
CA VAL A 46 4.38 0.87 5.11
C VAL A 46 5.43 0.40 4.10
N PRO A 47 5.81 -0.88 4.14
CA PRO A 47 6.81 -1.44 3.23
C PRO A 47 6.47 -1.19 1.76
N THR A 48 7.50 -0.91 0.97
CA THR A 48 7.40 -0.84 -0.48
C THR A 48 8.08 -2.04 -1.12
N TYR A 49 7.43 -2.57 -2.14
CA TYR A 49 7.83 -3.77 -2.86
C TYR A 49 7.91 -3.47 -4.36
N THR A 50 8.75 -4.22 -5.04
CA THR A 50 8.83 -4.24 -6.50
C THR A 50 7.69 -5.08 -7.09
N MET A 51 7.49 -5.03 -8.41
CA MET A 51 6.42 -5.84 -9.03
C MET A 51 6.78 -7.33 -9.04
N GLU A 52 8.07 -7.62 -9.03
CA GLU A 52 8.66 -8.96 -9.01
C GLU A 52 8.41 -9.69 -7.68
N ASP A 53 8.07 -8.95 -6.62
CA ASP A 53 7.74 -9.51 -5.31
C ASP A 53 6.30 -10.07 -5.23
N LEU A 54 5.47 -9.87 -6.27
CA LEU A 54 4.12 -10.42 -6.32
C LEU A 54 4.16 -11.90 -6.76
N PRO A 55 3.40 -12.79 -6.10
CA PRO A 55 3.26 -14.16 -6.56
C PRO A 55 2.48 -14.20 -7.89
N ASN A 56 2.87 -15.13 -8.77
CA ASN A 56 2.17 -15.42 -10.03
C ASN A 56 0.81 -16.06 -9.81
#